data_AF-A0A914D4G0-F1
#
_entry.id   AF-A0A914D4G0-F1
#
_cell.length_a   1.000
_cell.length_b   1.000
_cell.length_c   1.000
_cell.angle_alpha   90.00
_cell.angle_beta   90.00
_cell.angle_gamma   90.00
#
_symmetry.space_group_name_H-M   'P 1'
#
loop_
_entity.id
_entity.type
_entity.pdbx_description
1 polymer ?
#
loop_
_entity_poly.entity_id
_entity_poly.type
_entity_poly.pdbx_seq_one_letter_code
_entity_poly.pdbx_strand_id
1 'polypeptide(L)'
;MWLAVLLLTPIAYAAYSYISNTLYAKFKGMTFYASPAGTSNSNGVPSASDDQFIDDILHGHEHRFCNFSDVRVFVTTFNVNGRAPPEKLGKWLQFDNDNLPHLIAIGLQEMDLALGTYVVENSIRQDEWLFTLKQNLPDVYKQVECVRLIGIFLVLYKHEKAKIRVSDFCTSVVATGFLRFGNKGGVGISLVINDTL
;
A
#
# COMPACT_ATOMS: atom_id res chain seq x y z
N MET A 1 14.47 19.28 -3.75
CA MET A 1 13.51 18.41 -4.45
C MET A 1 12.93 17.47 -3.41
N TRP A 2 11.64 17.63 -3.13
CA TRP A 2 10.92 16.89 -2.11
C TRP A 2 10.10 15.84 -2.83
N LEU A 3 10.26 14.56 -2.48
CA LEU A 3 9.56 13.47 -3.15
C LEU A 3 8.87 12.62 -2.09
N ALA A 4 7.55 12.79 -1.94
CA ALA A 4 6.72 11.79 -1.29
C ALA A 4 6.40 10.74 -2.35
N VAL A 5 7.03 9.57 -2.27
CA VAL A 5 6.77 8.46 -3.19
C VAL A 5 5.79 7.52 -2.50
N LEU A 6 4.57 7.43 -3.02
CA LEU A 6 3.72 6.27 -2.77
C LEU A 6 4.25 5.15 -3.67
N LEU A 7 5.04 4.25 -3.11
CA LEU A 7 5.41 3.00 -3.78
C LEU A 7 4.29 1.99 -3.54
N LEU A 8 3.36 1.89 -4.49
CA LEU A 8 2.51 0.70 -4.62
C LEU A 8 3.37 -0.40 -5.23
N THR A 9 4.23 -1.04 -4.42
CA THR A 9 4.92 -2.25 -4.85
C THR A 9 4.00 -3.43 -4.61
N PRO A 10 3.63 -4.18 -5.65
CA PRO A 10 3.06 -5.50 -5.47
C PRO A 10 4.11 -6.38 -4.76
N ILE A 11 3.80 -6.88 -3.56
CA ILE A 11 4.65 -7.85 -2.87
C ILE A 11 4.30 -9.21 -3.46
N ALA A 12 4.79 -9.48 -4.67
CA ALA A 12 4.47 -10.71 -5.39
C ALA A 12 4.96 -11.94 -4.62
N TYR A 13 6.08 -11.85 -3.90
CA TYR A 13 6.76 -13.06 -3.44
C TYR A 13 6.08 -13.80 -2.26
N ALA A 14 5.39 -13.09 -1.37
CA ALA A 14 4.90 -13.68 -0.12
C ALA A 14 3.51 -14.35 -0.28
N ALA A 15 2.62 -13.74 -1.05
CA ALA A 15 1.27 -14.28 -1.29
C ALA A 15 1.30 -15.48 -2.25
N TYR A 16 2.17 -15.47 -3.28
CA TYR A 16 2.35 -16.61 -4.19
C TYR A 16 2.86 -17.85 -3.46
N SER A 17 3.83 -17.71 -2.56
CA SER A 17 4.30 -18.84 -1.75
C SER A 17 3.16 -19.44 -0.90
N TYR A 18 2.27 -18.61 -0.35
CA TYR A 18 1.15 -19.09 0.44
C TYR A 18 0.04 -19.76 -0.40
N ILE A 19 -0.32 -19.18 -1.55
CA ILE A 19 -1.30 -19.74 -2.48
C ILE A 19 -0.76 -21.03 -3.11
N SER A 20 0.48 -21.02 -3.59
CA SER A 20 1.16 -22.20 -4.12
C SER A 20 1.20 -23.31 -3.07
N ASN A 21 1.60 -23.05 -1.83
CA ASN A 21 1.62 -24.07 -0.78
C ASN A 21 0.22 -24.61 -0.42
N THR A 22 -0.79 -23.75 -0.37
CA THR A 22 -2.17 -24.13 0.00
C THR A 22 -2.85 -24.89 -1.13
N LEU A 23 -2.67 -24.46 -2.38
CA LEU A 23 -3.18 -25.14 -3.57
C LEU A 23 -2.40 -26.43 -3.83
N TYR A 24 -1.08 -26.44 -3.65
CA TYR A 24 -0.24 -27.64 -3.72
C TYR A 24 -0.71 -28.68 -2.71
N ALA A 25 -0.94 -28.30 -1.44
CA ALA A 25 -1.48 -29.22 -0.43
C ALA A 25 -2.87 -29.78 -0.83
N LYS A 26 -3.70 -28.95 -1.48
CA LYS A 26 -5.06 -29.33 -1.92
C LYS A 26 -5.06 -30.19 -3.19
N PHE A 27 -4.07 -30.02 -4.06
CA PHE A 27 -3.98 -30.67 -5.36
C PHE A 27 -2.96 -31.80 -5.44
N LYS A 28 -2.15 -32.03 -4.40
CA LYS A 28 -1.20 -33.16 -4.28
C LYS A 28 -1.82 -34.55 -4.52
N GLY A 29 -3.16 -34.67 -4.44
CA GLY A 29 -3.91 -35.90 -4.76
C GLY A 29 -4.58 -35.92 -6.14
N MET A 30 -4.46 -34.86 -6.95
CA MET A 30 -5.02 -34.79 -8.30
C MET A 30 -4.00 -35.29 -9.33
N THR A 31 -4.48 -36.05 -10.31
CA THR A 31 -3.71 -36.81 -11.31
C THR A 31 -2.74 -36.01 -12.18
N PHE A 32 -2.73 -34.69 -12.09
CA PHE A 32 -1.73 -33.83 -12.75
C PHE A 32 -0.33 -33.91 -12.10
N TYR A 33 -0.22 -34.36 -10.84
CA TYR A 33 1.04 -34.55 -10.11
C TYR A 33 1.60 -35.98 -10.22
N ALA A 34 0.90 -36.89 -10.89
CA ALA A 34 1.42 -38.21 -11.14
C ALA A 34 2.41 -38.14 -12.30
N SER A 35 3.71 -38.12 -11.98
CA SER A 35 4.73 -38.46 -12.98
C SER A 35 4.34 -39.77 -13.66
N PRO A 36 4.45 -39.89 -15.01
CA PRO A 36 4.29 -41.15 -15.70
C PRO A 36 5.14 -42.19 -14.99
N ALA A 37 4.51 -43.30 -14.60
CA ALA A 37 5.12 -44.33 -13.78
C ALA A 37 6.50 -44.73 -14.36
N GLY A 38 7.57 -44.33 -13.68
CA GLY A 38 8.92 -44.71 -14.07
C GLY A 38 10.03 -43.69 -13.86
N THR A 39 10.14 -43.02 -12.69
CA THR A 39 11.47 -42.66 -12.18
C THR A 39 11.48 -42.54 -10.66
N SER A 40 12.56 -43.01 -10.07
CA SER A 40 12.79 -43.39 -8.69
C SER A 40 12.88 -42.26 -7.66
N ASN A 41 12.42 -42.58 -6.44
CA ASN A 41 12.92 -42.12 -5.13
C ASN A 41 13.82 -40.86 -5.11
N SER A 42 13.21 -39.73 -4.75
CA SER A 42 13.83 -38.72 -3.89
C SER A 42 12.76 -38.23 -2.92
N ASN A 43 13.11 -38.04 -1.65
CA ASN A 43 12.25 -37.42 -0.64
C ASN A 43 11.54 -36.23 -1.28
N GLY A 44 10.20 -36.27 -1.31
CA GLY A 44 9.32 -35.47 -2.18
C GLY A 44 9.33 -33.96 -1.92
N VAL A 45 10.49 -33.35 -2.09
CA VAL A 45 10.74 -31.92 -2.15
C VAL A 45 10.69 -31.54 -3.63
N PRO A 46 9.72 -30.71 -4.05
CA PRO A 46 9.65 -30.18 -5.41
C PRO A 46 10.95 -29.48 -5.81
N SER A 47 11.35 -29.59 -7.07
CA SER A 47 12.47 -28.82 -7.60
C SER A 47 12.00 -27.43 -8.04
N ALA A 48 12.89 -26.43 -8.03
CA ALA A 48 12.55 -25.06 -8.44
C ALA A 48 12.01 -24.96 -9.88
N SER A 49 12.37 -25.90 -10.76
CA SER A 49 11.81 -26.01 -12.12
C SER A 49 10.38 -26.55 -12.14
N ASP A 50 10.03 -27.43 -11.19
CA ASP A 50 8.66 -27.96 -11.06
C ASP A 50 7.72 -26.86 -10.54
N ASP A 51 8.19 -26.07 -9.56
CA ASP A 51 7.43 -24.95 -9.01
C ASP A 51 7.14 -23.88 -10.09
N GLN A 52 8.14 -23.51 -10.90
CA GLN A 52 7.95 -22.54 -11.98
C GLN A 52 6.95 -23.04 -13.03
N PHE A 53 7.02 -24.32 -13.40
CA PHE A 53 6.08 -24.92 -14.34
C PHE A 53 4.64 -24.93 -13.81
N ILE A 54 4.47 -25.22 -12.52
CA ILE A 54 3.16 -25.18 -11.86
C ILE A 54 2.63 -23.75 -11.82
N ASP A 55 3.48 -22.76 -11.49
CA ASP A 55 3.11 -21.36 -11.45
C ASP A 55 2.64 -20.86 -12.82
N ASP A 56 3.35 -21.21 -13.90
CA ASP A 56 2.96 -20.87 -15.27
C ASP A 56 1.58 -21.45 -15.64
N ILE A 57 1.31 -22.71 -15.24
CA ILE A 57 0.00 -23.35 -15.45
C ILE A 57 -1.09 -22.67 -14.63
N LEU A 58 -0.85 -22.34 -13.36
CA LEU A 58 -1.83 -21.67 -12.50
C LEU A 58 -2.15 -20.28 -13.04
N HIS A 59 -1.13 -19.52 -13.43
CA HIS A 59 -1.27 -18.22 -14.09
C HIS A 59 -2.17 -18.31 -15.34
N GLY A 60 -1.92 -19.29 -16.22
CA GLY A 60 -2.73 -19.50 -17.43
C GLY A 60 -4.21 -19.77 -17.14
N HIS A 61 -4.55 -20.21 -15.92
CA HIS A 61 -5.90 -20.57 -15.51
C HIS A 61 -6.53 -19.63 -14.49
N GLU A 62 -5.91 -18.48 -14.17
CA GLU A 62 -6.39 -17.54 -13.15
C GLU A 62 -7.87 -17.19 -13.30
N HIS A 63 -8.36 -17.00 -14.52
CA HIS A 63 -9.77 -16.68 -14.80
C HIS A 63 -10.78 -17.71 -14.24
N ARG A 64 -10.34 -18.93 -13.90
CA ARG A 64 -11.18 -19.99 -13.34
C ARG A 64 -11.37 -19.89 -11.83
N PHE A 65 -10.49 -19.17 -11.14
CA PHE A 65 -10.47 -19.11 -9.68
C PHE A 65 -10.25 -17.70 -9.11
N CYS A 66 -9.90 -16.72 -9.93
CA CYS A 66 -9.76 -15.32 -9.59
C CYS A 66 -10.91 -14.50 -10.18
N ASN A 67 -11.30 -13.44 -9.46
CA ASN A 67 -12.14 -12.38 -10.00
C ASN A 67 -11.33 -11.09 -10.07
N PHE A 68 -11.36 -10.42 -11.21
CA PHE A 68 -10.62 -9.19 -11.45
C PHE A 68 -11.56 -7.99 -11.44
N SER A 69 -11.14 -6.92 -10.77
CA SER A 69 -11.91 -5.69 -10.67
C SER A 69 -10.99 -4.50 -10.53
N ASP A 70 -11.35 -3.39 -11.16
CA ASP A 70 -10.55 -2.17 -11.10
C ASP A 70 -10.55 -1.55 -9.70
N VAL A 71 -9.38 -1.07 -9.29
CA VAL A 71 -9.21 -0.30 -8.06
C VAL A 71 -8.91 1.15 -8.42
N ARG A 72 -9.79 2.07 -8.02
CA ARG A 72 -9.55 3.51 -8.17
C ARG A 72 -8.74 4.03 -6.97
N VAL A 73 -7.55 4.52 -7.25
CA VAL A 73 -6.68 5.16 -6.26
C VAL A 73 -6.49 6.62 -6.65
N PHE A 74 -6.81 7.55 -5.74
CA PHE A 74 -6.50 8.95 -5.90
C PHE A 74 -5.23 9.28 -5.11
N VAL A 75 -4.26 9.90 -5.77
CA VAL A 75 -2.99 10.29 -5.16
C VAL A 75 -2.80 11.78 -5.39
N THR A 76 -2.55 12.51 -4.31
CA THR A 76 -2.25 13.94 -4.40
C THR A 76 -1.13 14.32 -3.45
N THR A 77 -0.48 15.44 -3.76
CA THR A 77 0.53 16.01 -2.88
C THR A 77 0.45 17.52 -2.78
N PHE A 78 0.87 18.08 -1.64
CA PHE A 78 0.94 19.53 -1.46
C PHE A 78 2.07 19.92 -0.49
N ASN A 79 2.95 20.82 -0.93
CA ASN A 79 3.88 21.51 -0.05
C ASN A 79 3.16 22.67 0.64
N VAL A 80 3.01 22.59 1.95
CA VAL A 80 2.19 23.52 2.74
C VAL A 80 2.99 24.66 3.38
N ASN A 81 4.32 24.68 3.19
CA ASN A 81 5.22 25.76 3.62
C ASN A 81 4.99 26.21 5.09
N GLY A 82 4.90 25.25 6.01
CA GLY A 82 4.73 25.43 7.45
C GLY A 82 3.40 26.03 7.89
N ARG A 83 2.44 26.16 6.97
CA ARG A 83 1.15 26.80 7.24
C ARG A 83 0.19 25.83 7.93
N ALA A 84 -0.62 26.39 8.83
CA ALA A 84 -1.81 25.71 9.32
C ALA A 84 -2.75 25.41 8.14
N PRO A 85 -3.51 24.30 8.19
CA PRO A 85 -4.53 24.04 7.19
C PRO A 85 -5.63 25.13 7.24
N PRO A 86 -6.17 25.54 6.07
CA PRO A 86 -7.39 26.34 6.04
C PRO A 86 -8.60 25.47 6.42
N GLU A 87 -9.71 26.06 6.87
CA GLU A 87 -10.93 25.31 7.19
C GLU A 87 -11.47 24.51 5.99
N LYS A 88 -11.37 25.09 4.79
CA LYS A 88 -11.84 24.49 3.53
C LYS A 88 -10.69 24.31 2.55
N LEU A 89 -10.60 23.13 1.95
CA LEU A 89 -9.60 22.77 0.94
C LEU A 89 -10.09 23.01 -0.50
N GLY A 90 -11.25 23.66 -0.66
CA GLY A 90 -11.80 24.04 -1.95
C GLY A 90 -12.02 22.83 -2.85
N LYS A 91 -11.64 22.95 -4.13
CA LYS A 91 -11.79 21.89 -5.14
C LYS A 91 -10.75 20.78 -5.05
N TRP A 92 -9.78 20.88 -4.12
CA TRP A 92 -8.66 19.95 -4.07
C TRP A 92 -9.10 18.52 -3.74
N LEU A 93 -10.05 18.36 -2.81
CA LEU A 93 -10.57 17.06 -2.36
C LEU A 93 -12.08 16.92 -2.64
N GLN A 94 -12.56 17.56 -3.71
CA GLN A 94 -13.93 17.38 -4.17
C GLN A 94 -14.02 16.23 -5.15
N PHE A 95 -14.92 15.29 -4.88
CA PHE A 95 -15.14 14.11 -5.70
C PHE A 95 -16.57 14.06 -6.19
N ASP A 96 -16.77 13.42 -7.34
CA ASP A 96 -18.09 13.02 -7.80
C ASP A 96 -18.59 11.85 -6.94
N ASN A 97 -19.81 11.97 -6.40
CA ASN A 97 -20.43 10.96 -5.54
C ASN A 97 -20.62 9.63 -6.26
N ASP A 98 -20.79 9.64 -7.58
CA ASP A 98 -20.97 8.42 -8.37
C ASP A 98 -19.62 7.76 -8.73
N ASN A 99 -18.50 8.47 -8.54
CA ASN A 99 -17.17 7.99 -8.92
C ASN A 99 -16.11 8.23 -7.84
N LEU A 100 -16.43 7.83 -6.61
CA LEU A 100 -15.52 7.93 -5.48
C LEU A 100 -14.32 6.97 -5.62
N PRO A 101 -13.07 7.42 -5.37
CA PRO A 101 -11.90 6.55 -5.25
C PRO A 101 -12.07 5.49 -4.14
N HIS A 102 -11.54 4.29 -4.34
CA HIS A 102 -11.51 3.29 -3.27
C HIS A 102 -10.45 3.62 -2.21
N LEU A 103 -9.33 4.19 -2.64
CA LEU A 103 -8.24 4.67 -1.78
C LEU A 103 -7.87 6.11 -2.13
N ILE A 104 -7.51 6.89 -1.12
CA ILE A 104 -7.03 8.27 -1.25
C ILE A 104 -5.71 8.37 -0.48
N ALA A 105 -4.61 8.65 -1.19
CA ALA A 105 -3.30 8.91 -0.61
C ALA A 105 -2.96 10.39 -0.72
N ILE A 106 -2.63 11.03 0.41
CA ILE A 106 -2.33 12.46 0.49
C ILE A 106 -0.94 12.63 1.09
N GLY A 107 -0.02 13.18 0.30
CA GLY A 107 1.34 13.51 0.74
C GLY A 107 1.52 15.00 1.00
N LEU A 108 1.91 15.40 2.21
CA LEU A 108 2.24 16.78 2.55
C LEU A 108 3.76 16.97 2.70
N GLN A 109 4.27 18.14 2.33
CA GLN A 109 5.65 18.55 2.61
C GLN A 109 5.70 19.88 3.34
N GLU A 110 6.79 20.10 4.07
CA GLU A 110 7.02 21.28 4.90
C GLU A 110 5.87 21.52 5.89
N MET A 111 5.23 20.46 6.37
CA MET A 111 4.09 20.54 7.31
C MET A 111 4.47 21.21 8.64
N ASP A 112 5.73 21.02 9.05
CA ASP A 112 6.31 21.68 10.20
C ASP A 112 7.72 22.17 9.86
N LEU A 113 7.96 23.45 10.12
CA LEU A 113 9.23 24.15 9.91
C LEU A 113 9.88 24.58 11.23
N ALA A 114 9.25 24.31 12.37
CA ALA A 114 9.77 24.73 13.67
C ALA A 114 11.09 24.02 13.99
N LEU A 115 12.09 24.79 14.45
CA LEU A 115 13.39 24.24 14.83
C LEU A 115 13.29 23.16 15.92
N GLY A 116 12.29 23.27 16.80
CA GLY A 116 12.01 22.30 17.86
C GLY A 116 11.63 20.92 17.33
N THR A 117 11.03 20.82 16.15
CA THR A 117 10.55 19.56 15.56
C THR A 117 11.71 18.67 15.06
N TYR A 118 12.91 19.23 14.93
CA TYR A 118 14.14 18.45 14.70
C TYR A 118 14.66 17.73 15.95
N VAL A 119 14.18 18.14 17.14
CA VAL A 119 14.70 17.68 18.44
C VAL A 119 13.63 16.98 19.26
N VAL A 120 12.37 17.42 19.16
CA VAL A 120 11.22 16.91 19.90
C VAL A 120 10.09 16.65 18.91
N GLU A 121 9.50 15.46 18.97
CA GLU A 121 8.36 15.14 18.14
C GLU A 121 7.13 15.95 18.59
N ASN A 122 6.62 16.82 17.70
CA ASN A 122 5.40 17.60 17.91
C ASN A 122 4.33 17.16 16.90
N SER A 123 3.17 16.68 17.39
CA SER A 123 2.06 16.22 16.55
C SER A 123 1.05 17.31 16.20
N ILE A 124 1.12 18.52 16.79
CA ILE A 124 0.07 19.54 16.65
C ILE A 124 -0.26 19.82 15.17
N ARG A 125 0.76 20.02 14.34
CA ARG A 125 0.57 20.25 12.90
C ARG A 125 -0.04 19.04 12.19
N GLN A 126 0.39 17.84 12.54
CA GLN A 126 -0.18 16.61 11.99
C GLN A 126 -1.67 16.51 12.34
N ASP A 127 -2.04 16.76 13.59
CA ASP A 127 -3.40 16.64 14.09
C ASP A 127 -4.33 17.68 13.43
N GLU A 128 -3.87 18.93 13.27
CA GLU A 128 -4.58 19.98 12.54
C GLU A 128 -4.86 19.58 11.08
N TRP A 129 -3.85 19.06 10.39
CA TRP A 129 -3.98 18.62 8.99
C TRP A 129 -4.88 17.40 8.87
N LEU A 130 -4.74 16.39 9.74
CA LEU A 130 -5.61 15.21 9.77
C LEU A 130 -7.07 15.60 10.00
N PHE A 131 -7.33 16.51 10.93
CA PHE A 131 -8.68 17.01 11.19
C PHE A 131 -9.26 17.68 9.95
N THR A 132 -8.53 18.62 9.34
CA THR A 132 -9.00 19.37 8.16
C THR A 132 -9.23 18.45 6.96
N LEU A 133 -8.29 17.54 6.69
CA LEU A 133 -8.43 16.56 5.62
C LEU A 133 -9.69 15.72 5.83
N LYS A 134 -9.94 15.24 7.05
CA LYS A 134 -11.12 14.44 7.34
C LYS A 134 -12.42 15.24 7.18
N GLN A 135 -12.45 16.53 7.56
CA GLN A 135 -13.62 17.41 7.38
C GLN A 135 -13.92 17.72 5.90
N ASN A 136 -12.91 17.67 5.03
CA ASN A 136 -13.05 17.99 3.61
C ASN A 136 -13.18 16.75 2.73
N LEU A 137 -13.14 15.54 3.30
CA LEU A 137 -13.40 14.28 2.60
C LEU A 137 -14.83 13.79 2.87
N PRO A 138 -15.47 13.09 1.91
CA PRO A 138 -16.75 12.42 2.17
C PRO A 138 -16.70 11.52 3.42
N ASP A 139 -17.79 11.47 4.19
CA ASP A 139 -17.84 10.79 5.49
C ASP A 139 -17.45 9.30 5.42
N VAL A 140 -17.71 8.67 4.28
CA VAL A 140 -17.40 7.28 3.95
C VAL A 140 -15.89 6.95 3.97
N TYR A 141 -15.00 7.95 3.96
CA TYR A 141 -13.57 7.70 4.03
C TYR A 141 -13.08 7.56 5.47
N LYS A 142 -12.34 6.49 5.77
CA LYS A 142 -11.68 6.27 7.07
C LYS A 142 -10.17 6.26 6.86
N GLN A 143 -9.44 6.90 7.77
CA GLN A 143 -7.97 6.80 7.78
C GLN A 143 -7.61 5.34 8.07
N VAL A 144 -6.69 4.79 7.29
CA VAL A 144 -6.20 3.41 7.47
C VAL A 144 -4.72 3.34 7.82
N GLU A 145 -3.91 4.32 7.40
CA GLU A 145 -2.49 4.39 7.76
C GLU A 145 -1.96 5.82 7.60
N CYS A 146 -0.96 6.21 8.39
CA CYS A 146 -0.18 7.43 8.16
C CYS A 146 1.26 7.31 8.63
N VAL A 147 2.17 8.02 7.98
CA VAL A 147 3.60 8.05 8.32
C VAL A 147 4.16 9.45 8.18
N ARG A 148 5.09 9.82 9.05
CA ARG A 148 5.70 11.16 9.09
C ARG A 148 7.22 11.11 9.28
N LEU A 149 7.89 12.03 8.61
CA LEU A 149 9.28 12.43 8.83
C LEU A 149 9.34 13.95 8.92
N ILE A 150 9.34 14.48 10.15
CA ILE A 150 9.35 15.92 10.43
C ILE A 150 8.19 16.62 9.69
N GLY A 151 8.47 17.35 8.61
CA GLY A 151 7.49 18.05 7.78
C GLY A 151 7.01 17.27 6.56
N ILE A 152 7.50 16.04 6.33
CA ILE A 152 7.06 15.15 5.25
C ILE A 152 6.04 14.17 5.83
N PHE A 153 4.83 14.17 5.31
CA PHE A 153 3.71 13.38 5.83
C PHE A 153 3.00 12.64 4.69
N LEU A 154 2.56 11.42 4.95
CA LEU A 154 1.73 10.64 4.04
C LEU A 154 0.60 10.01 4.84
N VAL A 155 -0.64 10.18 4.38
CA VAL A 155 -1.83 9.56 4.97
C VAL A 155 -2.64 8.85 3.90
N LEU A 156 -3.19 7.70 4.24
CA LEU A 156 -4.06 6.89 3.41
C LEU A 156 -5.46 6.82 4.02
N TYR A 157 -6.48 7.08 3.19
CA TYR A 157 -7.88 6.87 3.51
C TYR A 157 -8.49 5.80 2.61
N LYS A 158 -9.38 4.98 3.17
CA LYS A 158 -10.16 3.96 2.46
C LYS A 158 -11.63 4.33 2.45
N HIS A 159 -12.27 4.15 1.30
CA HIS A 159 -13.73 4.16 1.19
C HIS A 159 -14.31 2.93 1.91
N GLU A 160 -15.00 3.15 3.02
CA GLU A 160 -15.46 2.10 3.93
C GLU A 160 -16.38 1.07 3.25
N LYS A 161 -17.23 1.54 2.33
CA LYS A 161 -18.17 0.68 1.58
C LYS A 161 -17.54 0.02 0.34
N ALA A 162 -16.29 0.34 -0.01
CA ALA A 162 -15.63 -0.31 -1.13
C ALA A 162 -15.33 -1.77 -0.77
N LYS A 163 -15.65 -2.69 -1.68
CA LYS A 163 -15.47 -4.14 -1.50
C LYS A 163 -14.00 -4.59 -1.51
N ILE A 164 -13.06 -3.66 -1.65
CA ILE A 164 -11.63 -3.97 -1.55
C ILE A 164 -11.25 -4.24 -0.08
N ARG A 165 -10.44 -5.27 0.12
CA ARG A 165 -9.69 -5.55 1.36
C ARG A 165 -8.35 -4.83 1.28
N VAL A 166 -7.89 -4.27 2.39
CA VAL A 166 -6.52 -3.76 2.51
C VAL A 166 -5.89 -4.39 3.74
N SER A 167 -4.66 -4.87 3.62
CA SER A 167 -3.91 -5.52 4.71
C SER A 167 -2.41 -5.29 4.57
N ASP A 168 -1.64 -5.80 5.52
CA ASP A 168 -0.18 -5.89 5.45
C ASP A 168 0.49 -4.53 5.24
N PHE A 169 0.03 -3.55 6.02
CA PHE A 169 0.58 -2.21 6.03
C PHE A 169 2.02 -2.23 6.55
N CYS A 170 2.95 -1.69 5.76
CA CYS A 170 4.31 -1.40 6.21
C CYS A 170 4.62 0.07 5.93
N THR A 171 5.30 0.72 6.87
CA THR A 171 5.74 2.10 6.73
C THR A 171 7.26 2.19 6.73
N SER A 172 7.80 3.14 5.99
CA SER A 172 9.24 3.40 5.93
C SER A 172 9.53 4.89 5.91
N VAL A 173 10.68 5.24 6.47
CA VAL A 173 11.14 6.63 6.61
C VAL A 173 12.61 6.69 6.27
N VAL A 174 13.00 7.60 5.37
CA VAL A 174 14.39 7.80 4.96
C VAL A 174 14.75 9.28 5.11
N ALA A 175 15.63 9.60 6.05
CA ALA A 175 16.20 10.93 6.22
C ALA A 175 17.45 11.13 5.35
N THR A 176 17.43 12.13 4.47
CA THR A 176 18.53 12.51 3.55
C THR A 176 19.06 13.94 3.80
N GLY A 177 18.59 14.59 4.87
CA GLY A 177 18.95 15.95 5.26
C GLY A 177 20.43 16.18 5.60
N PHE A 178 20.80 17.45 5.82
CA PHE A 178 22.15 17.82 6.30
C PHE A 178 22.44 17.09 7.62
N LEU A 179 23.57 16.36 7.69
CA LEU A 179 23.91 15.46 8.80
C LEU A 179 22.79 14.45 9.18
N ARG A 180 21.92 14.08 8.23
CA ARG A 180 20.73 13.23 8.46
C ARG A 180 19.69 13.80 9.44
N PHE A 181 19.66 15.11 9.67
CA PHE A 181 18.67 15.77 10.55
C PHE A 181 17.21 15.72 10.05
N GLY A 182 16.84 14.79 9.16
CA GLY A 182 15.43 14.57 8.74
C GLY A 182 14.78 15.73 7.98
N ASN A 183 15.48 16.85 7.79
CA ASN A 183 14.96 18.02 7.11
C ASN A 183 14.76 17.81 5.60
N LYS A 184 15.24 16.72 5.04
CA LYS A 184 14.97 16.23 3.69
C LYS A 184 14.90 14.71 3.78
N GLY A 185 14.13 14.08 2.89
CA GLY A 185 13.91 12.65 2.97
C GLY A 185 12.68 12.21 2.21
N GLY A 186 12.17 11.05 2.60
CA GLY A 186 10.92 10.49 2.10
C GLY A 186 10.26 9.61 3.16
N VAL A 187 8.96 9.44 3.00
CA VAL A 187 8.16 8.47 3.74
C VAL A 187 7.43 7.59 2.72
N GLY A 188 7.13 6.35 3.10
CA GLY A 188 6.41 5.40 2.25
C GLY A 188 5.46 4.53 3.06
N ILE A 189 4.34 4.17 2.43
CA ILE A 189 3.38 3.15 2.91
C ILE A 189 3.27 2.10 1.81
N SER A 190 3.48 0.84 2.13
CA SER A 190 3.11 -0.30 1.30
C SER A 190 1.94 -1.04 1.94
N LEU A 191 1.08 -1.65 1.13
CA LEU A 191 -0.04 -2.48 1.57
C LEU A 191 -0.39 -3.51 0.50
N VAL A 192 -1.16 -4.52 0.88
CA VAL A 192 -1.78 -5.49 -0.02
C VAL A 192 -3.25 -5.13 -0.23
N ILE A 193 -3.74 -5.16 -1.48
CA ILE A 193 -5.13 -4.89 -1.83
C ILE A 193 -5.79 -6.19 -2.31
N ASN A 194 -6.83 -6.67 -1.64
CA ASN A 194 -7.37 -8.02 -1.88
C ASN A 194 -6.23 -9.04 -1.88
N ASP A 195 -6.10 -9.79 -2.96
CA ASP A 195 -5.03 -10.74 -3.21
C ASP A 195 -4.21 -10.28 -4.43
N THR A 196 -4.10 -8.97 -4.65
CA THR A 196 -3.18 -8.43 -5.66
C THR A 196 -1.76 -8.79 -5.28
N LEU A 197 -1.11 -9.49 -6.20
CA LEU A 197 0.24 -10.01 -6.12
C LEU A 197 1.21 -8.90 -6.46
#